data_AF-A0A4Q4B8E7-F1
#
_entry.id   AF-A0A4Q4B8E7-F1
#
_cell.length_a   1.000
_cell.length_b   1.000
_cell.length_c   1.000
_cell.angle_alpha   90.00
_cell.angle_beta   90.00
_cell.angle_gamma   90.00
#
_symmetry.space_group_name_H-M   'P 1'
#
loop_
_entity.id
_entity.type
_entity.pdbx_description
1 polymer ?
#
loop_
_entity_poly.entity_id
_entity_poly.type
_entity_poly.pdbx_seq_one_letter_code
_entity_poly.pdbx_strand_id
1 'polypeptide(L)'
;MNKQIEDILNRIYSSFEKKKELRLSNDDWFFGFETNLYDYENESVLKLYNKLQEIDKSIVEDINSLYYKSEKFNFYFFDCPSIVYEKCFNVRCNMFLKKYNEAREIDFIEIEINKHSSPSEYRILECNGEKLNYDKYIRKLDLNIQKSARNKLLFLNSLLDNTVDERTALVSLNIFKGKQGKLVFDKLLEDLPITLNEIDARGNQAKFISIWKNATSRALIFKPSIMFKDYIGYLNDTYGTNYATRSTSSGVKHEQSIDALLKGYQAGEI
;
A
#
# COMPACT_ATOMS: atom_id res chain seq x y z
N MET A 1 -25.25 -0.86 16.45
CA MET A 1 -24.00 -0.28 16.99
C MET A 1 -23.96 -0.53 18.50
N ASN A 2 -22.80 -0.73 19.12
CA ASN A 2 -22.74 -0.92 20.58
C ASN A 2 -23.12 0.40 21.28
N LYS A 3 -24.01 0.35 22.27
CA LYS A 3 -24.50 1.53 23.00
C LYS A 3 -23.37 2.41 23.54
N GLN A 4 -22.27 1.81 24.02
CA GLN A 4 -21.12 2.58 24.54
C GLN A 4 -20.41 3.39 23.45
N ILE A 5 -20.38 2.89 22.21
CA ILE A 5 -19.78 3.59 21.07
C ILE A 5 -20.69 4.75 20.66
N GLU A 6 -21.98 4.48 20.59
CA GLU A 6 -23.00 5.49 20.29
C GLU A 6 -22.98 6.63 21.30
N ASP A 7 -22.86 6.31 22.59
CA ASP A 7 -22.73 7.30 23.66
C ASP A 7 -21.47 8.18 23.49
N ILE A 8 -20.34 7.60 23.05
CA ILE A 8 -19.10 8.37 22.77
C ILE A 8 -19.32 9.29 21.56
N LEU A 9 -19.86 8.77 20.45
CA LEU A 9 -20.10 9.55 19.25
C LEU A 9 -21.07 10.71 19.50
N ASN A 10 -22.12 10.47 20.28
CA ASN A 10 -23.07 11.51 20.68
C ASN A 10 -22.42 12.60 21.53
N ARG A 11 -21.52 12.25 22.47
CA ARG A 11 -20.77 13.27 23.23
C ARG A 11 -19.84 14.10 22.36
N ILE A 12 -19.15 13.47 21.40
CA ILE A 12 -18.33 14.18 20.41
C ILE A 12 -19.22 15.14 19.62
N TYR A 13 -20.34 14.65 19.07
CA TYR A 13 -21.30 15.45 18.31
C TYR A 13 -21.81 16.65 19.12
N SER A 14 -22.32 16.43 20.33
CA SER A 14 -22.79 17.50 21.21
C SER A 14 -21.70 18.53 21.52
N SER A 15 -20.44 18.09 21.62
CA SER A 15 -19.30 18.99 21.85
C SER A 15 -19.00 19.86 20.62
N PHE A 16 -19.11 19.30 19.42
CA PHE A 16 -18.99 20.06 18.17
C PHE A 16 -20.13 21.07 18.00
N GLU A 17 -21.38 20.67 18.23
CA GLU A 17 -22.52 21.59 18.15
C GLU A 17 -22.43 22.71 19.19
N LYS A 18 -22.09 22.38 20.44
CA LYS A 18 -21.86 23.41 21.48
C LYS A 18 -20.76 24.40 21.08
N LYS A 19 -19.70 23.93 20.42
CA LYS A 19 -18.62 24.80 19.93
C LYS A 19 -19.08 25.70 18.80
N LYS A 20 -19.93 25.20 17.91
CA LYS A 20 -20.54 25.96 16.81
C LYS A 20 -21.52 27.00 17.33
N GLU A 21 -22.37 26.64 18.29
CA GLU A 21 -23.27 27.58 18.98
C GLU A 21 -22.51 28.72 19.66
N LEU A 22 -21.43 28.39 20.40
CA LEU A 22 -20.60 29.40 21.05
C LEU A 22 -19.89 30.34 20.07
N ARG A 23 -19.59 29.87 18.85
CA ARG A 23 -19.04 30.70 17.78
C ARG A 23 -20.09 31.67 17.26
N LEU A 24 -21.24 31.15 16.84
CA LEU A 24 -22.35 31.93 16.29
C LEU A 24 -22.88 32.97 17.29
N SER A 25 -22.96 32.63 18.57
CA SER A 25 -23.41 33.57 19.60
C SER A 25 -22.40 34.70 19.90
N ASN A 26 -21.18 34.63 19.35
CA ASN A 26 -20.09 35.57 19.61
C ASN A 26 -19.35 35.97 18.31
N ASP A 27 -20.04 35.99 17.16
CA ASP A 27 -19.42 36.18 15.83
C ASP A 27 -18.54 37.44 15.74
N ASP A 28 -18.97 38.57 16.30
CA ASP A 28 -18.20 39.83 16.31
C ASP A 28 -16.86 39.69 17.06
N TRP A 29 -16.84 38.89 18.14
CA TRP A 29 -15.64 38.64 18.93
C TRP A 29 -14.70 37.65 18.26
N PHE A 30 -15.25 36.66 17.55
CA PHE A 30 -14.46 35.63 16.87
C PHE A 30 -13.62 36.23 15.75
N PHE A 31 -14.19 37.19 15.00
CA PHE A 31 -13.48 37.86 13.91
C PHE A 31 -12.24 38.61 14.44
N GLY A 32 -12.37 39.36 15.54
CA GLY A 32 -11.22 40.06 16.12
C GLY A 32 -10.22 39.17 16.86
N PHE A 33 -10.67 37.99 17.35
CA PHE A 33 -9.80 36.99 17.98
C PHE A 33 -8.89 36.30 16.97
N GLU A 34 -9.41 35.90 15.80
CA GLU A 34 -8.60 35.28 14.73
C GLU A 34 -7.62 36.28 14.09
N THR A 35 -7.93 37.58 14.12
CA THR A 35 -7.05 38.63 13.60
C THR A 35 -6.08 39.22 14.63
N ASN A 36 -6.02 38.70 15.87
CA ASN A 36 -5.23 39.27 16.97
C ASN A 36 -5.52 40.77 17.23
N LEU A 37 -6.76 41.22 16.97
CA LEU A 37 -7.14 42.64 17.11
C LEU A 37 -7.69 42.99 18.50
N TYR A 38 -7.93 42.00 19.37
CA TYR A 38 -8.42 42.22 20.72
C TYR A 38 -7.35 41.96 21.78
N ASP A 39 -7.32 42.85 22.78
CA ASP A 39 -6.52 42.70 23.99
C ASP A 39 -7.10 41.59 24.87
N TYR A 40 -6.27 40.64 25.31
CA TYR A 40 -6.68 39.48 26.12
C TYR A 40 -7.13 39.86 27.54
N GLU A 41 -7.12 41.16 27.88
CA GLU A 41 -7.53 41.70 29.17
C GLU A 41 -9.06 41.75 29.37
N ASN A 42 -9.86 41.52 28.33
CA ASN A 42 -11.32 41.44 28.49
C ASN A 42 -11.75 40.11 29.13
N GLU A 43 -12.22 40.18 30.38
CA GLU A 43 -12.65 39.02 31.17
C GLU A 43 -13.68 38.13 30.43
N SER A 44 -14.55 38.72 29.60
CA SER A 44 -15.56 37.98 28.84
C SER A 44 -14.95 37.15 27.72
N VAL A 45 -13.93 37.68 27.03
CA VAL A 45 -13.16 36.98 25.98
C VAL A 45 -12.40 35.81 26.60
N LEU A 46 -11.73 36.04 27.73
CA LEU A 46 -11.00 34.99 28.44
C LEU A 46 -11.93 33.86 28.89
N LYS A 47 -13.11 34.18 29.42
CA LYS A 47 -14.13 33.18 29.78
C LYS A 47 -14.59 32.35 28.58
N LEU A 48 -14.82 32.97 27.42
CA LEU A 48 -15.20 32.27 26.19
C LEU A 48 -14.07 31.35 25.70
N TYR A 49 -12.84 31.85 25.68
CA TYR A 49 -11.66 31.09 25.30
C TYR A 49 -11.48 29.84 26.16
N ASN A 50 -11.56 29.99 27.49
CA ASN A 50 -11.47 28.87 28.42
C ASN A 50 -12.58 27.83 28.17
N LYS A 51 -13.82 28.26 27.91
CA LYS A 51 -14.92 27.34 27.55
C LYS A 51 -14.63 26.57 26.26
N LEU A 52 -14.08 27.22 25.24
CA LEU A 52 -13.71 26.56 23.98
C LEU A 52 -12.57 25.56 24.17
N GLN A 53 -11.60 25.88 25.03
CA GLN A 53 -10.52 24.95 25.40
C GLN A 53 -11.04 23.71 26.14
N GLU A 54 -11.96 23.88 27.09
CA GLU A 54 -12.57 22.75 27.80
C GLU A 54 -13.35 21.83 26.84
N ILE A 55 -14.06 22.40 25.87
CA ILE A 55 -14.73 21.61 24.83
C ILE A 55 -13.71 20.85 23.98
N ASP A 56 -12.62 21.51 23.56
CA ASP A 56 -11.57 20.85 22.78
C ASP A 56 -10.88 19.72 23.55
N LYS A 57 -10.71 19.88 24.86
CA LYS A 57 -10.18 18.85 25.74
C LYS A 57 -11.13 17.66 25.83
N SER A 58 -12.44 17.91 26.01
CA SER A 58 -13.46 16.84 26.03
C SER A 58 -13.50 16.06 24.72
N ILE A 59 -13.38 16.73 23.56
CA ILE A 59 -13.33 16.05 22.25
C ILE A 59 -12.10 15.15 22.16
N VAL A 60 -10.93 15.61 22.60
CA VAL A 60 -9.69 14.81 22.63
C VAL A 60 -9.85 13.57 23.51
N GLU A 61 -10.44 13.72 24.70
CA GLU A 61 -10.70 12.61 25.62
C GLU A 61 -11.65 11.57 25.01
N ASP A 62 -12.72 12.00 24.36
CA ASP A 62 -13.68 11.09 23.72
C ASP A 62 -13.09 10.38 22.49
N ILE A 63 -12.26 11.05 21.67
CA ILE A 63 -11.56 10.40 20.54
C ILE A 63 -10.56 9.35 21.05
N ASN A 64 -9.80 9.66 22.11
CA ASN A 64 -8.92 8.68 22.75
C ASN A 64 -9.74 7.49 23.29
N SER A 65 -10.90 7.74 23.91
CA SER A 65 -11.81 6.68 24.35
C SER A 65 -12.27 5.81 23.16
N LEU A 66 -12.64 6.43 22.04
CA LEU A 66 -13.06 5.73 20.82
C LEU A 66 -11.96 4.80 20.30
N TYR A 67 -10.69 5.23 20.33
CA TYR A 67 -9.54 4.40 19.97
C TYR A 67 -9.50 3.10 20.78
N TYR A 68 -9.48 3.18 22.11
CA TYR A 68 -9.40 1.99 22.96
C TYR A 68 -10.67 1.12 22.89
N LYS A 69 -11.84 1.73 22.71
CA LYS A 69 -13.08 0.98 22.49
C LYS A 69 -13.10 0.26 21.15
N SER A 70 -12.46 0.80 20.11
CA SER A 70 -12.38 0.15 18.80
C SER A 70 -11.61 -1.15 18.83
N GLU A 71 -10.59 -1.25 19.69
CA GLU A 71 -9.90 -2.50 19.97
C GLU A 71 -10.83 -3.51 20.65
N LYS A 72 -11.46 -3.07 21.75
CA LYS A 72 -12.32 -3.92 22.58
C LYS A 72 -13.51 -4.49 21.81
N PHE A 73 -14.12 -3.69 20.95
CA PHE A 73 -15.34 -4.04 20.22
C PHE A 73 -15.11 -4.35 18.73
N ASN A 74 -13.85 -4.35 18.29
CA ASN A 74 -13.43 -4.67 16.93
C ASN A 74 -14.23 -3.92 15.84
N PHE A 75 -14.31 -2.59 15.96
CA PHE A 75 -14.94 -1.75 14.94
C PHE A 75 -13.93 -0.82 14.29
N TYR A 76 -14.09 -0.60 13.00
CA TYR A 76 -13.21 0.29 12.25
C TYR A 76 -13.66 1.76 12.40
N PHE A 77 -12.68 2.63 12.64
CA PHE A 77 -12.71 4.06 12.27
C PHE A 77 -11.30 4.47 11.82
N PHE A 78 -11.14 5.62 11.16
CA PHE A 78 -9.90 5.95 10.46
C PHE A 78 -8.64 5.82 11.34
N ASP A 79 -8.69 6.32 12.57
CA ASP A 79 -7.57 6.30 13.51
C ASP A 79 -7.61 5.12 14.52
N CYS A 80 -8.40 4.05 14.29
CA CYS A 80 -8.40 2.85 15.15
C CYS A 80 -7.01 2.17 15.28
N PRO A 81 -6.75 1.29 16.26
CA PRO A 81 -5.51 0.52 16.33
C PRO A 81 -5.22 -0.28 15.06
N SER A 82 -3.94 -0.48 14.72
CA SER A 82 -3.54 -1.19 13.49
C SER A 82 -4.08 -2.62 13.48
N ILE A 83 -4.11 -3.29 14.62
CA ILE A 83 -4.67 -4.64 14.74
C ILE A 83 -6.17 -4.69 14.37
N VAL A 84 -6.94 -3.64 14.66
CA VAL A 84 -8.35 -3.55 14.27
C VAL A 84 -8.46 -3.27 12.77
N TYR A 85 -7.61 -2.37 12.25
CA TYR A 85 -7.52 -2.08 10.83
C TYR A 85 -7.26 -3.36 10.01
N GLU A 86 -6.26 -4.15 10.40
CA GLU A 86 -5.87 -5.40 9.75
C GLU A 86 -7.03 -6.42 9.78
N LYS A 87 -7.67 -6.61 10.94
CA LYS A 87 -8.85 -7.50 11.07
C LYS A 87 -10.00 -7.09 10.17
N CYS A 88 -10.20 -5.79 9.97
CA CYS A 88 -11.28 -5.27 9.13
C CYS A 88 -10.89 -5.13 7.65
N PHE A 89 -9.62 -5.35 7.28
CA PHE A 89 -9.11 -5.08 5.93
C PHE A 89 -9.89 -5.82 4.85
N ASN A 90 -10.01 -7.15 4.96
CA ASN A 90 -10.68 -7.99 3.97
C ASN A 90 -12.16 -7.62 3.79
N VAL A 91 -12.84 -7.26 4.87
CA VAL A 91 -14.25 -6.84 4.81
C VAL A 91 -14.38 -5.54 4.01
N ARG A 92 -13.52 -4.55 4.29
CA ARG A 92 -13.53 -3.27 3.58
C ARG A 92 -13.10 -3.41 2.12
N CYS A 93 -12.09 -4.24 1.84
CA CYS A 93 -11.66 -4.56 0.48
C CYS A 93 -12.83 -5.17 -0.31
N ASN A 94 -13.51 -6.17 0.25
CA ASN A 94 -14.67 -6.79 -0.40
C ASN A 94 -15.83 -5.81 -0.63
N MET A 95 -16.08 -4.89 0.31
CA MET A 95 -17.07 -3.82 0.11
C MET A 95 -16.69 -2.89 -1.04
N PHE A 96 -15.39 -2.56 -1.16
CA PHE A 96 -14.87 -1.75 -2.25
C PHE A 96 -15.00 -2.47 -3.60
N LEU A 97 -14.57 -3.73 -3.71
CA LEU A 97 -14.66 -4.52 -4.95
C LEU A 97 -16.11 -4.75 -5.41
N LYS A 98 -17.05 -4.89 -4.48
CA LYS A 98 -18.48 -4.95 -4.80
C LYS A 98 -19.01 -3.63 -5.38
N LYS A 99 -18.45 -2.51 -4.96
CA LYS A 99 -18.84 -1.16 -5.42
C LYS A 99 -18.19 -0.82 -6.77
N TYR A 100 -16.99 -1.32 -7.03
CA TYR A 100 -16.21 -1.04 -8.24
C TYR A 100 -15.84 -2.38 -8.92
N ASN A 101 -16.70 -2.83 -9.83
CA ASN A 101 -16.62 -4.15 -10.49
C ASN A 101 -15.35 -4.41 -11.32
N GLU A 102 -14.71 -3.36 -11.81
CA GLU A 102 -13.44 -3.45 -12.56
C GLU A 102 -12.20 -3.31 -11.65
N ALA A 103 -12.40 -2.91 -10.39
CA ALA A 103 -11.31 -2.73 -9.46
C ALA A 103 -10.80 -4.08 -8.94
N ARG A 104 -9.53 -4.08 -8.55
CA ARG A 104 -8.82 -5.19 -7.94
C ARG A 104 -8.35 -4.77 -6.55
N GLU A 105 -7.87 -5.74 -5.79
CA GLU A 105 -7.34 -5.52 -4.44
C GLU A 105 -6.22 -4.48 -4.41
N ILE A 106 -5.33 -4.48 -5.41
CA ILE A 106 -4.26 -3.47 -5.52
C ILE A 106 -4.81 -2.04 -5.62
N ASP A 107 -5.92 -1.83 -6.34
CA ASP A 107 -6.51 -0.51 -6.50
C ASP A 107 -7.09 -0.04 -5.13
N PHE A 108 -7.61 -0.98 -4.33
CA PHE A 108 -8.02 -0.70 -2.96
C PHE A 108 -6.82 -0.35 -2.06
N ILE A 109 -5.72 -1.11 -2.14
CA ILE A 109 -4.49 -0.88 -1.36
C ILE A 109 -3.92 0.51 -1.67
N GLU A 110 -3.77 0.85 -2.95
CA GLU A 110 -3.26 2.16 -3.39
C GLU A 110 -4.13 3.31 -2.87
N ILE A 111 -5.45 3.16 -2.93
CA ILE A 111 -6.39 4.13 -2.37
C ILE A 111 -6.20 4.26 -0.85
N GLU A 112 -6.06 3.17 -0.12
CA GLU A 112 -5.85 3.21 1.33
C GLU A 112 -4.50 3.83 1.71
N ILE A 113 -3.43 3.57 0.94
CA ILE A 113 -2.13 4.23 1.11
C ILE A 113 -2.28 5.74 0.90
N ASN A 114 -2.96 6.16 -0.17
CA ASN A 114 -3.22 7.57 -0.44
C ASN A 114 -4.02 8.24 0.69
N LYS A 115 -5.05 7.57 1.22
CA LYS A 115 -5.82 8.07 2.38
C LYS A 115 -4.95 8.27 3.61
N HIS A 116 -4.07 7.32 3.91
CA HIS A 116 -3.17 7.43 5.07
C HIS A 116 -2.01 8.40 4.85
N SER A 117 -1.70 8.74 3.59
CA SER A 117 -0.70 9.74 3.22
C SER A 117 -1.26 11.18 3.31
N SER A 118 -2.57 11.34 3.10
CA SER A 118 -3.29 12.61 3.21
C SER A 118 -4.45 12.54 4.23
N PRO A 119 -4.17 12.28 5.51
CA PRO A 119 -5.18 11.84 6.47
C PRO A 119 -6.21 12.91 6.86
N SER A 120 -5.90 14.20 6.68
CA SER A 120 -6.77 15.31 7.09
C SER A 120 -8.17 15.27 6.46
N GLU A 121 -8.27 14.75 5.22
CA GLU A 121 -9.54 14.63 4.49
C GLU A 121 -10.37 13.42 4.96
N TYR A 122 -9.74 12.44 5.60
CA TYR A 122 -10.35 11.14 5.93
C TYR A 122 -10.62 10.97 7.43
N ARG A 123 -10.18 11.91 8.26
CA ARG A 123 -10.47 12.00 9.70
C ARG A 123 -11.86 12.56 9.95
N ILE A 124 -12.85 11.77 9.53
CA ILE A 124 -14.26 12.10 9.62
C ILE A 124 -14.96 11.07 10.50
N LEU A 125 -15.73 11.55 11.47
CA LEU A 125 -16.72 10.76 12.20
C LEU A 125 -18.11 11.09 11.63
N GLU A 126 -18.89 10.05 11.36
CA GLU A 126 -20.29 10.20 10.94
C GLU A 126 -21.20 9.92 12.14
N CYS A 127 -21.98 10.91 12.55
CA CYS A 127 -22.91 10.81 13.67
C CYS A 127 -24.19 11.57 13.32
N ASN A 128 -25.35 10.93 13.48
CA ASN A 128 -26.66 11.52 13.16
C ASN A 128 -26.79 12.07 11.72
N GLY A 129 -26.09 11.46 10.76
CA GLY A 129 -26.06 11.91 9.36
C GLY A 129 -25.13 13.10 9.09
N GLU A 130 -24.46 13.63 10.11
CA GLU A 130 -23.49 14.70 9.98
C GLU A 130 -22.04 14.18 9.97
N LYS A 131 -21.18 14.91 9.27
CA LYS A 131 -19.75 14.61 9.15
C LYS A 131 -18.93 15.57 9.99
N LEU A 132 -18.24 15.04 10.99
CA LEU A 132 -17.38 15.80 11.89
C LEU A 132 -15.91 15.55 11.54
N ASN A 133 -15.22 16.58 11.04
CA ASN A 133 -13.78 16.50 10.82
C ASN A 133 -13.03 16.76 12.14
N TYR A 134 -12.24 15.78 12.57
CA TYR A 134 -11.49 15.85 13.84
C TYR A 134 -9.97 15.98 13.65
N ASP A 135 -9.50 16.27 12.44
CA ASP A 135 -8.07 16.34 12.11
C ASP A 135 -7.28 17.29 13.02
N LYS A 136 -7.84 18.46 13.32
CA LYS A 136 -7.20 19.48 14.17
C LYS A 136 -6.84 18.99 15.58
N TYR A 137 -7.42 17.87 16.03
CA TYR A 137 -7.19 17.30 17.34
C TYR A 137 -6.04 16.28 17.38
N ILE A 138 -5.57 15.78 16.24
CA ILE A 138 -4.59 14.67 16.17
C ILE A 138 -3.33 14.92 16.99
N ARG A 139 -2.79 16.14 16.96
CA ARG A 139 -1.56 16.47 17.70
C ARG A 139 -1.73 16.40 19.22
N LYS A 140 -2.97 16.43 19.72
CA LYS A 140 -3.32 16.34 21.14
C LYS A 140 -3.74 14.93 21.57
N LEU A 141 -3.85 14.00 20.63
CA LEU A 141 -4.21 12.61 20.92
C LEU A 141 -3.02 11.80 21.44
N ASP A 142 -3.33 10.63 22.00
CA ASP A 142 -2.35 9.66 22.48
C ASP A 142 -1.34 9.28 21.37
N LEU A 143 -0.06 9.16 21.73
CA LEU A 143 1.03 8.77 20.82
C LEU A 143 0.77 7.39 20.18
N ASN A 144 0.02 6.50 20.83
CA ASN A 144 -0.36 5.21 20.27
C ASN A 144 -1.20 5.35 19.01
N ILE A 145 -2.05 6.38 18.93
CA ILE A 145 -2.86 6.69 17.74
C ILE A 145 -1.94 7.08 16.58
N GLN A 146 -0.95 7.93 16.86
CA GLN A 146 0.04 8.36 15.87
C GLN A 146 0.91 7.19 15.37
N LYS A 147 1.37 6.32 16.29
CA LYS A 147 2.10 5.10 15.96
C LYS A 147 1.25 4.14 15.12
N SER A 148 -0.04 4.02 15.45
CA SER A 148 -0.95 3.16 14.71
C SER A 148 -1.08 3.56 13.24
N ALA A 149 -1.05 4.85 12.91
CA ALA A 149 -1.08 5.30 11.52
C ALA A 149 0.14 4.78 10.72
N ARG A 150 1.33 4.84 11.32
CA ARG A 150 2.55 4.29 10.72
C ARG A 150 2.45 2.77 10.50
N ASN A 151 1.94 2.04 11.48
CA ASN A 151 1.80 0.58 11.36
C ASN A 151 0.82 0.16 10.26
N LYS A 152 -0.27 0.91 10.06
CA LYS A 152 -1.20 0.68 8.94
C LYS A 152 -0.53 0.88 7.59
N LEU A 153 0.30 1.92 7.45
CA LEU A 153 1.08 2.14 6.23
C LEU A 153 2.09 1.01 5.98
N LEU A 154 2.78 0.52 7.03
CA LEU A 154 3.68 -0.62 6.90
C LEU A 154 2.95 -1.88 6.43
N PHE A 155 1.77 -2.16 7.02
CA PHE A 155 0.91 -3.27 6.60
C PHE A 155 0.44 -3.13 5.15
N LEU A 156 0.01 -1.94 4.73
CA LEU A 156 -0.44 -1.71 3.35
C LEU A 156 0.70 -1.85 2.34
N ASN A 157 1.89 -1.32 2.66
CA ASN A 157 3.05 -1.44 1.79
C ASN A 157 3.50 -2.91 1.67
N SER A 158 3.46 -3.69 2.76
CA SER A 158 3.81 -5.11 2.65
C SER A 158 2.82 -5.90 1.79
N LEU A 159 1.52 -5.55 1.82
CA LEU A 159 0.54 -6.12 0.89
C LEU A 159 0.82 -5.71 -0.55
N LEU A 160 1.19 -4.45 -0.78
CA LEU A 160 1.53 -3.95 -2.11
C LEU A 160 2.75 -4.68 -2.68
N ASP A 161 3.82 -4.80 -1.89
CA ASP A 161 5.05 -5.50 -2.27
C ASP A 161 4.77 -6.97 -2.64
N ASN A 162 3.99 -7.68 -1.81
CA ASN A 162 3.57 -9.05 -2.11
C ASN A 162 2.74 -9.15 -3.40
N THR A 163 1.90 -8.16 -3.68
CA THR A 163 1.07 -8.11 -4.90
C THR A 163 1.90 -7.81 -6.15
N VAL A 164 2.95 -6.99 -6.01
CA VAL A 164 3.93 -6.70 -7.07
C VAL A 164 4.79 -7.93 -7.35
N ASP A 165 5.21 -8.65 -6.31
CA ASP A 165 5.94 -9.92 -6.45
C ASP A 165 5.07 -11.00 -7.11
N GLU A 166 3.79 -11.10 -6.79
CA GLU A 166 2.85 -12.00 -7.48
C GLU A 166 2.65 -11.61 -8.96
N ARG A 167 2.63 -10.31 -9.30
CA ARG A 167 2.63 -9.86 -10.69
C ARG A 167 3.92 -10.18 -11.41
N THR A 168 5.07 -9.99 -10.79
CA THR A 168 6.37 -10.37 -11.35
C THR A 168 6.45 -11.90 -11.50
N ALA A 169 5.86 -12.66 -10.59
CA ALA A 169 5.70 -14.12 -10.71
C ALA A 169 4.74 -14.52 -11.85
N LEU A 170 3.63 -13.81 -12.06
CA LEU A 170 2.66 -14.06 -13.14
C LEU A 170 3.16 -13.62 -14.53
N VAL A 171 3.87 -12.50 -14.60
CA VAL A 171 4.54 -12.00 -15.81
C VAL A 171 5.73 -12.89 -16.14
N SER A 172 6.51 -13.34 -15.14
CA SER A 172 7.58 -14.32 -15.34
C SER A 172 7.06 -15.68 -15.79
N LEU A 173 5.91 -16.15 -15.30
CA LEU A 173 5.27 -17.39 -15.79
C LEU A 173 4.67 -17.26 -17.20
N ASN A 174 4.55 -16.04 -17.73
CA ASN A 174 3.84 -15.87 -19.00
C ASN A 174 4.68 -16.32 -20.21
N ILE A 175 6.01 -16.31 -20.10
CA ILE A 175 6.88 -16.80 -21.17
C ILE A 175 7.20 -18.30 -21.08
N PHE A 176 7.10 -18.91 -19.91
CA PHE A 176 7.46 -20.32 -19.71
C PHE A 176 6.30 -21.28 -20.03
N LYS A 177 6.60 -22.49 -20.48
CA LYS A 177 5.59 -23.56 -20.72
C LYS A 177 4.88 -24.02 -19.44
N GLY A 178 5.39 -23.64 -18.27
CA GLY A 178 4.88 -24.00 -16.96
C GLY A 178 6.00 -23.96 -15.92
N LYS A 179 5.73 -24.48 -14.72
CA LYS A 179 6.70 -24.51 -13.62
C LYS A 179 7.99 -25.24 -14.00
N GLN A 180 7.89 -26.37 -14.71
CA GLN A 180 9.06 -27.14 -15.13
C GLN A 180 9.97 -26.37 -16.10
N GLY A 181 9.38 -25.62 -17.04
CA GLY A 181 10.16 -24.79 -17.96
C GLY A 181 10.94 -23.70 -17.22
N LYS A 182 10.32 -23.08 -16.21
CA LYS A 182 10.99 -22.09 -15.34
C LYS A 182 12.13 -22.72 -14.54
N LEU A 183 11.92 -23.91 -13.94
CA LEU A 183 12.96 -24.61 -13.20
C LEU A 183 14.18 -24.94 -14.07
N VAL A 184 13.95 -25.43 -15.30
CA VAL A 184 15.05 -25.70 -16.26
C VAL A 184 15.78 -24.42 -16.64
N PHE A 185 15.05 -23.31 -16.82
CA PHE A 185 15.66 -22.01 -17.09
C PHE A 185 16.54 -21.55 -15.93
N ASP A 186 16.02 -21.59 -14.70
CA ASP A 186 16.77 -21.19 -13.50
C ASP A 186 18.03 -22.05 -13.31
N LYS A 187 17.93 -23.37 -13.55
CA LYS A 187 19.07 -24.28 -13.51
C LYS A 187 20.12 -23.96 -14.58
N LEU A 188 19.69 -23.62 -15.80
CA LEU A 188 20.62 -23.13 -16.83
C LEU A 188 21.34 -21.85 -16.40
N LEU A 189 20.70 -20.95 -15.65
CA LEU A 189 21.37 -19.74 -15.17
C LEU A 189 22.40 -20.01 -14.08
N GLU A 190 22.20 -21.07 -13.29
CA GLU A 190 23.16 -21.53 -12.29
C GLU A 190 24.37 -22.18 -12.97
N ASP A 191 24.12 -23.11 -13.90
CA ASP A 191 25.16 -23.94 -14.53
C ASP A 191 25.90 -23.22 -15.67
N LEU A 192 25.26 -22.26 -16.33
CA LEU A 192 25.95 -21.25 -17.13
C LEU A 192 26.29 -20.12 -16.17
N PRO A 193 27.52 -19.98 -15.64
CA PRO A 193 27.84 -19.10 -14.52
C PRO A 193 27.50 -17.63 -14.81
N ILE A 194 26.24 -17.25 -14.64
CA ILE A 194 25.67 -15.93 -14.91
C ILE A 194 25.64 -15.24 -13.57
N THR A 195 26.61 -14.37 -13.35
CA THR A 195 26.67 -13.57 -12.13
C THR A 195 25.54 -12.55 -12.16
N LEU A 196 24.48 -12.78 -11.38
CA LEU A 196 23.33 -11.87 -11.30
C LEU A 196 23.71 -10.48 -10.80
N ASN A 197 24.77 -10.36 -9.99
CA ASN A 197 25.31 -9.07 -9.53
C ASN A 197 26.04 -8.27 -10.63
N GLU A 198 26.33 -8.90 -11.78
CA GLU A 198 26.97 -8.30 -12.95
C GLU A 198 26.16 -8.62 -14.22
N ILE A 199 24.84 -8.51 -14.12
CA ILE A 199 23.90 -8.93 -15.17
C ILE A 199 24.17 -8.24 -16.53
N ASP A 200 24.65 -7.00 -16.52
CA ASP A 200 24.99 -6.23 -17.72
C ASP A 200 26.39 -6.52 -18.30
N ALA A 201 27.17 -7.43 -17.69
CA ALA A 201 28.47 -7.82 -18.22
C ALA A 201 28.32 -8.41 -19.64
N ARG A 202 29.24 -8.03 -20.55
CA ARG A 202 29.23 -8.38 -21.99
C ARG A 202 29.06 -9.89 -22.28
N GLY A 203 29.45 -10.76 -21.35
CA GLY A 203 29.29 -12.21 -21.47
C GLY A 203 27.90 -12.74 -21.11
N ASN A 204 27.18 -12.10 -20.18
CA ASN A 204 25.90 -12.59 -19.68
C ASN A 204 24.79 -12.40 -20.71
N GLN A 205 24.77 -11.27 -21.42
CA GLN A 205 23.84 -11.06 -22.54
C GLN A 205 24.00 -12.14 -23.61
N ALA A 206 25.24 -12.53 -23.94
CA ALA A 206 25.48 -13.59 -24.92
C ALA A 206 24.94 -14.94 -24.45
N LYS A 207 25.10 -15.29 -23.17
CA LYS A 207 24.55 -16.53 -22.59
C LYS A 207 23.03 -16.54 -22.63
N PHE A 208 22.37 -15.48 -22.15
CA PHE A 208 20.90 -15.35 -22.21
C PHE A 208 20.36 -15.48 -23.63
N ILE A 209 21.02 -14.89 -24.61
CA ILE A 209 20.59 -14.97 -26.01
C ILE A 209 20.82 -16.37 -26.59
N SER A 210 21.85 -17.07 -26.14
CA SER A 210 22.10 -18.45 -26.54
C SER A 210 21.03 -19.39 -26.02
N ILE A 211 20.55 -19.18 -24.78
CA ILE A 211 19.41 -19.91 -24.22
C ILE A 211 18.17 -19.72 -25.10
N TRP A 212 17.92 -18.50 -25.58
CA TRP A 212 16.78 -18.25 -26.48
C TRP A 212 16.97 -18.79 -27.89
N LYS A 213 18.17 -18.69 -28.47
CA LYS A 213 18.40 -19.12 -29.86
C LYS A 213 18.45 -20.65 -30.01
N ASN A 214 18.89 -21.35 -28.97
CA ASN A 214 18.94 -22.81 -28.97
C ASN A 214 17.53 -23.41 -29.11
N ALA A 215 17.34 -24.24 -30.14
CA ALA A 215 16.03 -24.77 -30.49
C ALA A 215 15.47 -25.70 -29.40
N THR A 216 16.32 -26.52 -28.80
CA THR A 216 15.99 -27.46 -27.72
C THR A 216 15.50 -26.69 -26.49
N SER A 217 16.26 -25.69 -26.07
CA SER A 217 15.93 -24.77 -24.98
C SER A 217 14.56 -24.13 -25.19
N ARG A 218 14.30 -23.52 -26.36
CA ARG A 218 12.97 -22.93 -26.63
C ARG A 218 11.85 -23.94 -26.57
N ALA A 219 12.07 -25.13 -27.13
CA ALA A 219 11.06 -26.17 -27.14
C ALA A 219 10.76 -26.70 -25.72
N LEU A 220 11.71 -26.65 -24.79
CA LEU A 220 11.51 -27.13 -23.42
C LEU A 220 10.99 -26.05 -22.47
N ILE A 221 11.53 -24.83 -22.60
CA ILE A 221 11.41 -23.79 -21.59
C ILE A 221 10.24 -22.84 -21.90
N PHE A 222 10.13 -22.35 -23.14
CA PHE A 222 9.27 -21.21 -23.49
C PHE A 222 7.99 -21.63 -24.21
N LYS A 223 6.88 -20.90 -24.02
CA LYS A 223 5.64 -21.17 -24.78
C LYS A 223 5.90 -20.96 -26.28
N PRO A 224 5.25 -21.74 -27.17
CA PRO A 224 5.48 -21.63 -28.61
C PRO A 224 5.17 -20.23 -29.20
N SER A 225 4.30 -19.47 -28.54
CA SER A 225 3.87 -18.13 -28.98
C SER A 225 4.81 -17.00 -28.57
N ILE A 226 5.83 -17.24 -27.75
CA ILE A 226 6.70 -16.19 -27.23
C ILE A 226 7.65 -15.72 -28.32
N MET A 227 7.72 -14.41 -28.50
CA MET A 227 8.68 -13.78 -29.41
C MET A 227 9.94 -13.38 -28.65
N PHE A 228 11.03 -13.17 -29.38
CA PHE A 228 12.29 -12.73 -28.78
C PHE A 228 12.14 -11.40 -28.01
N LYS A 229 11.27 -10.50 -28.47
CA LYS A 229 10.96 -9.24 -27.77
C LYS A 229 10.38 -9.50 -26.37
N ASP A 230 9.51 -10.48 -26.24
CA ASP A 230 8.87 -10.83 -24.96
C ASP A 230 9.89 -11.43 -24.00
N TYR A 231 10.81 -12.26 -24.51
CA TYR A 231 11.94 -12.77 -23.74
C TYR A 231 12.89 -11.67 -23.26
N ILE A 232 13.24 -10.72 -24.14
CA ILE A 232 14.07 -9.57 -23.74
C ILE A 232 13.33 -8.69 -22.71
N GLY A 233 12.03 -8.47 -22.90
CA GLY A 233 11.19 -7.78 -21.90
C GLY A 233 11.24 -8.48 -20.55
N TYR A 234 11.05 -9.81 -20.53
CA TYR A 234 11.19 -10.61 -19.32
C TYR A 234 12.55 -10.45 -18.63
N LEU A 235 13.66 -10.46 -19.38
CA LEU A 235 14.99 -10.29 -18.80
C LEU A 235 15.18 -8.89 -18.19
N ASN A 236 14.74 -7.85 -18.91
CA ASN A 236 14.83 -6.46 -18.45
C ASN A 236 13.98 -6.25 -17.19
N ASP A 237 12.76 -6.78 -17.16
CA ASP A 237 11.84 -6.63 -16.04
C ASP A 237 12.30 -7.45 -14.82
N THR A 238 12.81 -8.68 -15.03
CA THR A 238 13.15 -9.62 -13.95
C THR A 238 14.53 -9.35 -13.35
N TYR A 239 15.51 -8.99 -14.18
CA TYR A 239 16.90 -8.85 -13.75
C TYR A 239 17.42 -7.40 -13.85
N GLY A 240 16.56 -6.43 -14.19
CA GLY A 240 16.93 -5.02 -14.28
C GLY A 240 17.91 -4.72 -15.42
N THR A 241 17.96 -5.55 -16.47
CA THR A 241 18.86 -5.36 -17.61
C THR A 241 18.37 -4.26 -18.55
N ASN A 242 19.27 -3.72 -19.36
CA ASN A 242 18.95 -2.79 -20.45
C ASN A 242 19.23 -3.37 -21.84
N TYR A 243 18.80 -4.61 -22.07
CA TYR A 243 19.08 -5.28 -23.33
C TYR A 243 18.19 -4.75 -24.47
N ALA A 244 18.84 -4.38 -25.57
CA ALA A 244 18.18 -3.94 -26.79
C ALA A 244 17.94 -5.11 -27.75
N THR A 245 16.86 -5.02 -28.55
CA THR A 245 16.47 -6.07 -29.51
C THR A 245 17.33 -6.11 -30.78
N ARG A 246 18.09 -5.04 -31.08
CA ARG A 246 18.77 -4.85 -32.38
C ARG A 246 20.30 -5.03 -32.38
N SER A 247 20.92 -5.15 -31.20
CA SER A 247 22.38 -5.19 -31.05
C SER A 247 22.76 -6.34 -30.15
N THR A 248 22.94 -7.53 -30.72
CA THR A 248 23.18 -8.72 -29.92
C THR A 248 24.29 -9.60 -30.49
N SER A 249 25.18 -10.04 -29.60
CA SER A 249 26.14 -11.12 -29.86
C SER A 249 25.45 -12.34 -30.47
N SER A 250 26.14 -13.08 -31.34
CA SER A 250 25.55 -14.24 -32.03
C SER A 250 25.16 -15.37 -31.08
N GLY A 251 25.82 -15.48 -29.91
CA GLY A 251 25.55 -16.50 -28.90
C GLY A 251 26.13 -17.89 -29.22
N VAL A 252 26.58 -18.11 -30.46
CA VAL A 252 27.01 -19.42 -30.98
C VAL A 252 28.03 -20.14 -30.09
N LYS A 253 28.89 -19.41 -29.36
CA LYS A 253 29.90 -19.99 -28.46
C LYS A 253 29.32 -20.78 -27.28
N HIS A 254 28.06 -20.55 -26.90
CA HIS A 254 27.44 -21.19 -25.72
C HIS A 254 26.40 -22.26 -26.09
N GLU A 255 26.08 -22.40 -27.38
CA GLU A 255 25.03 -23.32 -27.86
C GLU A 255 25.35 -24.78 -27.54
N GLN A 256 26.60 -25.19 -27.76
CA GLN A 256 27.07 -26.55 -27.42
C GLN A 256 26.99 -26.85 -25.93
N SER A 257 27.32 -25.86 -25.07
CA SER A 257 27.22 -26.01 -23.62
C SER A 257 25.77 -26.14 -23.16
N ILE A 258 24.85 -25.36 -23.75
CA ILE A 258 23.41 -25.44 -23.47
C ILE A 258 22.85 -26.80 -23.86
N ASP A 259 23.18 -27.32 -25.06
CA ASP A 259 22.71 -28.64 -25.49
C ASP A 259 23.23 -29.77 -24.57
N ALA A 260 24.47 -29.66 -24.08
CA ALA A 260 25.02 -30.62 -23.13
C ALA A 260 24.27 -30.61 -21.80
N LEU A 261 24.01 -29.42 -21.24
CA LEU A 261 23.27 -29.26 -19.99
C LEU A 261 21.82 -29.75 -20.11
N LEU A 262 21.12 -29.37 -21.18
CA LEU A 262 19.74 -29.79 -21.42
C LEU A 262 19.58 -31.30 -21.57
N LYS A 263 20.57 -32.00 -22.15
CA LYS A 263 20.58 -33.47 -22.22
C LYS A 263 20.67 -34.11 -20.85
N GLY A 264 21.51 -33.58 -19.94
CA GLY A 264 21.60 -34.06 -18.55
C GLY A 264 20.28 -33.89 -17.82
N TYR A 265 19.65 -32.73 -17.95
CA TYR A 265 18.36 -32.44 -17.33
C TYR A 265 17.22 -33.35 -17.83
N GLN A 266 17.20 -33.70 -19.12
CA GLN A 266 16.23 -34.64 -19.68
C GLN A 266 16.46 -36.09 -19.23
N ALA A 267 17.67 -36.43 -18.81
CA ALA A 267 18.01 -37.76 -18.29
C ALA A 267 17.62 -37.96 -16.80
N GLY A 268 17.01 -36.94 -16.17
CA GLY A 268 16.49 -37.02 -14.80
C GLY A 268 17.35 -36.33 -13.74
N GLU A 269 18.26 -35.43 -14.13
CA GLU A 269 19.14 -34.68 -13.22
C GLU A 269 18.56 -33.32 -12.77
N ILE A 270 17.23 -33.15 -12.76
CA ILE A 270 16.55 -31.94 -12.25
C ILE A 270 15.95 -32.21 -10.86
#